data_AF-A0A1V4TPU8-F1
#
_entry.id   AF-A0A1V4TPU8-F1
#
_cell.length_a   1.000
_cell.length_b   1.000
_cell.length_c   1.000
_cell.angle_alpha   90.00
_cell.angle_beta   90.00
_cell.angle_gamma   90.00
#
_symmetry.space_group_name_H-M   'P 1'
#
loop_
_entity.id
_entity.type
_entity.pdbx_description
1 polymer ?
#
loop_
_entity_poly.entity_id
_entity_poly.type
_entity_poly.pdbx_seq_one_letter_code
_entity_poly.pdbx_strand_id
1 'polypeptide(L)'
;MDRVIYVVPEVYGGMKLSDRYTVARAVGKLAHLKDKGKKPTILLIGPGRWATADPFLGVPVSFSEIDTVSILCEVVAMHEGLVPEASLGTHFFNDLVEYDMLYCAVYPAREGHVLNGEFFASSENKLTALLPDAEALSSAIKVIDGGRDGSHICVSSDVLKQKLTCYFEASSE
;
A
#
# COMPACT_ATOMS: atom_id res chain seq x y z
N MET A 1 6.32 -11.76 -4.44
CA MET A 1 5.69 -10.95 -3.38
C MET A 1 4.43 -11.66 -2.87
N ASP A 2 4.18 -11.62 -1.56
CA ASP A 2 3.20 -12.48 -0.88
C ASP A 2 1.86 -11.78 -0.62
N ARG A 3 1.87 -10.46 -0.37
CA ARG A 3 0.66 -9.68 -0.08
C ARG A 3 0.77 -8.25 -0.59
N VAL A 4 -0.33 -7.74 -1.11
CA VAL A 4 -0.57 -6.32 -1.41
C VAL A 4 -1.66 -5.82 -0.48
N ILE A 5 -1.37 -4.75 0.25
CA ILE A 5 -2.33 -3.99 1.03
C ILE A 5 -2.50 -2.66 0.33
N TYR A 6 -3.67 -2.42 -0.25
CA TYR A 6 -3.99 -1.21 -0.98
C TYR A 6 -5.08 -0.42 -0.28
N VAL A 7 -4.76 0.81 0.14
CA VAL A 7 -5.73 1.78 0.61
C VAL A 7 -6.20 2.61 -0.58
N VAL A 8 -7.49 2.55 -0.89
CA VAL A 8 -8.10 3.20 -2.06
C VAL A 8 -8.11 4.72 -1.85
N PRO A 9 -7.36 5.51 -2.65
CA PRO A 9 -7.21 6.94 -2.44
C PRO A 9 -8.53 7.71 -2.43
N GLU A 10 -9.39 7.46 -3.42
CA GLU A 10 -10.67 8.17 -3.59
C GLU A 10 -11.62 7.92 -2.42
N VAL A 11 -11.70 6.68 -1.95
CA VAL A 11 -12.54 6.32 -0.80
C VAL A 11 -11.98 6.93 0.48
N TYR A 12 -10.67 6.77 0.71
CA TYR A 12 -10.00 7.32 1.89
C TYR A 12 -10.10 8.85 1.99
N GLY A 13 -9.98 9.55 0.86
CA GLY A 13 -10.12 11.01 0.79
C GLY A 13 -11.49 11.52 1.25
N GLY A 14 -12.56 10.73 1.03
CA GLY A 14 -13.92 11.05 1.47
C GLY A 14 -14.27 10.62 2.90
N MET A 15 -13.38 9.88 3.58
CA MET A 15 -13.67 9.33 4.92
C MET A 15 -13.58 10.39 6.02
N LYS A 16 -14.42 10.21 7.06
CA LYS A 16 -14.33 10.99 8.30
C LYS A 16 -13.03 10.69 9.04
N LEU A 17 -12.62 11.63 9.88
CA LEU A 17 -11.37 11.53 10.64
C LEU A 17 -11.27 10.24 11.46
N SER A 18 -12.35 9.83 12.14
CA SER A 18 -12.41 8.58 12.91
C SER A 18 -12.07 7.37 12.06
N ASP A 19 -12.65 7.31 10.87
CA ASP A 19 -12.56 6.14 9.99
C ASP A 19 -11.16 6.04 9.38
N ARG A 20 -10.49 7.18 9.16
CA ARG A 20 -9.08 7.23 8.74
C ARG A 20 -8.15 6.60 9.77
N TYR A 21 -8.39 6.85 11.06
CA TYR A 21 -7.66 6.15 12.13
C TYR A 21 -7.98 4.66 12.17
N THR A 22 -9.25 4.28 11.95
CA THR A 22 -9.64 2.86 11.85
C THR A 22 -8.91 2.16 10.70
N VAL A 23 -8.77 2.81 9.54
CA VAL A 23 -7.96 2.32 8.42
C VAL A 23 -6.51 2.11 8.83
N ALA A 24 -5.89 3.09 9.48
CA ALA A 24 -4.50 2.96 9.94
C ALA A 24 -4.29 1.76 10.87
N ARG A 25 -5.20 1.56 11.85
CA ARG A 25 -5.12 0.40 12.76
C ARG A 25 -5.34 -0.92 12.02
N ALA A 26 -6.23 -0.96 11.03
CA ALA A 26 -6.47 -2.17 10.23
C ALA A 26 -5.25 -2.52 9.36
N VAL A 27 -4.60 -1.52 8.75
CA VAL A 27 -3.34 -1.71 8.01
C VAL A 27 -2.27 -2.30 8.93
N GLY A 28 -2.11 -1.74 10.14
CA GLY A 28 -1.13 -2.24 11.10
C GLY A 28 -1.35 -3.72 11.47
N LYS A 29 -2.62 -4.09 11.72
CA LYS A 29 -3.00 -5.49 11.97
C LYS A 29 -2.66 -6.40 10.79
N LEU A 30 -2.97 -5.97 9.56
CA LEU A 30 -2.73 -6.74 8.32
C LEU A 30 -1.23 -6.97 8.06
N ALA A 31 -0.41 -5.94 8.26
CA ALA A 31 1.04 -6.02 8.06
C ALA A 31 1.70 -7.04 9.01
N HIS A 32 1.14 -7.18 10.22
CA HIS A 32 1.65 -8.05 11.28
C HIS A 32 1.06 -9.47 11.30
N LEU A 33 0.20 -9.82 10.35
CA LEU A 33 -0.35 -11.18 10.26
C LEU A 33 0.77 -12.20 9.98
N LYS A 34 0.73 -13.34 10.70
CA LYS A 34 1.76 -14.39 10.62
C LYS A 34 1.36 -15.57 9.73
N ASP A 35 0.45 -15.34 8.78
CA ASP A 35 -0.17 -16.37 7.94
C ASP A 35 0.64 -16.73 6.68
N LYS A 36 1.68 -15.96 6.35
CA LYS A 36 2.50 -16.11 5.13
C LYS A 36 3.96 -16.47 5.41
N GLY A 37 4.21 -17.16 6.53
CA GLY A 37 5.56 -17.57 6.93
C GLY A 37 6.31 -16.53 7.77
N LYS A 38 7.63 -16.69 7.92
CA LYS A 38 8.42 -15.92 8.90
C LYS A 38 8.67 -14.46 8.51
N LYS A 39 8.83 -14.15 7.22
CA LYS A 39 9.04 -12.79 6.71
C LYS A 39 8.40 -12.65 5.33
N PRO A 40 7.08 -12.40 5.26
CA PRO A 40 6.39 -12.22 3.98
C PRO A 40 6.84 -10.93 3.29
N THR A 41 6.91 -10.96 1.97
CA THR A 41 7.10 -9.76 1.15
C THR A 41 5.76 -9.04 1.01
N ILE A 42 5.63 -7.88 1.66
CA ILE A 42 4.40 -7.08 1.66
C ILE A 42 4.63 -5.78 0.89
N LEU A 43 3.74 -5.47 -0.04
CA LEU A 43 3.62 -4.16 -0.67
C LEU A 43 2.44 -3.40 -0.08
N LEU A 44 2.73 -2.25 0.51
CA LEU A 44 1.74 -1.32 1.04
C LEU A 44 1.62 -0.14 0.07
N ILE A 45 0.40 0.10 -0.43
CA ILE A 45 0.09 1.18 -1.36
C ILE A 45 -1.03 2.01 -0.76
N GLY A 46 -0.92 3.33 -0.80
CA GLY A 46 -2.05 4.17 -0.43
C GLY A 46 -1.79 5.66 -0.53
N PRO A 47 -2.79 6.47 -0.18
CA PRO A 47 -2.79 7.90 -0.44
C PRO A 47 -1.84 8.67 0.47
N GLY A 48 -1.10 9.59 -0.14
CA GLY A 48 -0.34 10.62 0.55
C GLY A 48 0.78 10.09 1.45
N ARG A 49 1.05 10.83 2.52
CA ARG A 49 2.12 10.57 3.49
C ARG A 49 1.74 9.47 4.45
N TRP A 50 2.54 8.42 4.51
CA TRP A 50 2.43 7.42 5.56
C TRP A 50 3.19 7.86 6.81
N ALA A 51 2.81 7.30 7.96
CA ALA A 51 3.36 7.67 9.26
C ALA A 51 3.19 9.17 9.62
N THR A 52 2.13 9.81 9.12
CA THR A 52 1.82 11.22 9.37
C THR A 52 1.01 11.42 10.65
N ALA A 53 1.26 12.51 11.37
CA ALA A 53 0.38 12.96 12.45
C ALA A 53 -0.90 13.64 11.93
N ASP A 54 -0.90 14.06 10.65
CA ASP A 54 -2.03 14.72 9.99
C ASP A 54 -2.72 13.77 8.99
N PRO A 55 -3.91 13.23 9.31
CA PRO A 55 -4.66 12.31 8.44
C PRO A 55 -5.22 12.98 7.18
N PHE A 56 -5.15 14.32 7.06
CA PHE A 56 -5.49 15.03 5.84
C PHE A 56 -4.39 14.97 4.79
N LEU A 57 -3.16 14.67 5.19
CA LEU A 57 -2.01 14.52 4.29
C LEU A 57 -1.70 13.07 3.91
N GLY A 58 -2.34 12.08 4.55
CA GLY A 58 -2.17 10.66 4.25
C GLY A 58 -2.66 9.75 5.38
N VAL A 59 -2.02 8.60 5.57
CA VAL A 59 -2.47 7.53 6.48
C VAL A 59 -1.73 7.60 7.83
N PRO A 60 -2.44 7.81 8.96
CA PRO A 60 -1.83 8.03 10.28
C PRO A 60 -1.50 6.71 11.01
N VAL A 61 -0.65 5.91 10.39
CA VAL A 61 0.00 4.76 11.06
C VAL A 61 1.17 5.23 11.93
N SER A 62 1.61 4.44 12.90
CA SER A 62 2.97 4.55 13.43
C SER A 62 3.93 3.71 12.59
N PHE A 63 5.24 3.99 12.63
CA PHE A 63 6.20 3.18 11.89
C PHE A 63 6.16 1.71 12.33
N SER A 64 6.02 1.45 13.64
CA SER A 64 5.84 0.10 14.20
C SER A 64 4.59 -0.64 13.74
N GLU A 65 3.66 0.01 13.05
CA GLU A 65 2.52 -0.68 12.43
C GLU A 65 2.85 -1.20 11.04
N ILE A 66 3.89 -0.67 10.39
CA ILE A 66 4.26 -0.98 9.01
C ILE A 66 5.73 -1.40 8.87
N ASP A 67 6.45 -1.60 9.97
CA ASP A 67 7.87 -2.01 10.01
C ASP A 67 8.13 -3.42 9.41
N THR A 68 7.07 -4.21 9.25
CA THR A 68 7.07 -5.52 8.58
C THR A 68 6.89 -5.42 7.06
N VAL A 69 6.56 -4.25 6.53
CA VAL A 69 6.35 -4.02 5.10
C VAL A 69 7.68 -4.02 4.35
N SER A 70 7.72 -4.65 3.18
CA SER A 70 8.93 -4.70 2.34
C SER A 70 8.99 -3.56 1.33
N ILE A 71 7.82 -3.10 0.87
CA ILE A 71 7.72 -2.03 -0.13
C ILE A 71 6.60 -1.07 0.28
N LEU A 72 6.93 0.21 0.40
CA LEU A 72 5.96 1.28 0.64
C LEU A 72 5.81 2.13 -0.63
N CYS A 73 4.56 2.32 -1.05
CA CYS A 73 4.19 3.10 -2.23
C CYS A 73 3.21 4.22 -1.84
N GLU A 74 3.70 5.46 -1.90
CA GLU A 74 2.86 6.64 -1.74
C GLU A 74 2.17 6.99 -3.06
N VAL A 75 0.84 7.00 -3.06
CA VAL A 75 0.05 7.51 -4.18
C VAL A 75 -0.22 8.98 -3.94
N VAL A 76 0.33 9.83 -4.80
CA VAL A 76 0.20 11.29 -4.74
C VAL A 76 -1.15 11.71 -5.33
N ALA A 77 -2.21 11.23 -4.68
CA ALA A 77 -3.60 11.53 -4.94
C ALA A 77 -4.40 11.27 -3.65
N MET A 78 -5.26 12.21 -3.25
CA MET A 78 -6.20 12.05 -2.12
C MET A 78 -7.62 12.48 -2.51
N HIS A 79 -7.80 13.69 -3.07
CA HIS A 79 -9.04 14.15 -3.68
C HIS A 79 -8.78 15.37 -4.60
N GLU A 80 -9.77 15.83 -5.37
CA GLU A 80 -9.69 16.88 -6.41
C GLU A 80 -9.19 18.28 -5.95
N GLY A 81 -8.82 18.48 -4.68
CA GLY A 81 -8.40 19.78 -4.14
C GLY A 81 -7.15 19.75 -3.27
N LEU A 82 -6.57 18.58 -3.02
CA LEU A 82 -5.38 18.44 -2.19
C LEU A 82 -4.47 17.38 -2.78
N VAL A 83 -3.35 17.84 -3.35
CA VAL A 83 -2.23 16.97 -3.74
C VAL A 83 -1.28 16.96 -2.54
N PRO A 84 -1.31 15.93 -1.68
CA PRO A 84 -0.34 15.84 -0.60
C PRO A 84 1.06 15.75 -1.22
N GLU A 85 2.00 16.56 -0.74
CA GLU A 85 3.40 16.36 -1.09
C GLU A 85 3.83 14.99 -0.56
N ALA A 86 4.30 14.10 -1.43
CA ALA A 86 4.94 12.87 -0.99
C ALA A 86 6.05 13.20 0.02
N SER A 87 6.20 12.37 1.05
CA SER A 87 7.30 12.52 2.02
C SER A 87 8.67 12.32 1.34
N LEU A 88 8.68 11.68 0.16
CA LEU A 88 9.85 11.20 -0.56
C LEU A 88 10.78 10.36 0.34
N GLY A 89 10.19 9.71 1.36
CA GLY A 89 10.92 8.93 2.36
C GLY A 89 11.77 9.75 3.33
N THR A 90 11.77 11.09 3.27
CA THR A 90 12.65 11.93 4.09
C THR A 90 12.28 11.94 5.58
N HIS A 91 11.01 11.76 5.91
CA HIS A 91 10.51 11.79 7.29
C HIS A 91 10.90 10.56 8.14
N PHE A 92 11.28 9.46 7.48
CA PHE A 92 11.61 8.19 8.13
C PHE A 92 12.69 7.45 7.32
N PHE A 93 13.61 8.21 6.69
CA PHE A 93 14.65 7.65 5.83
C PHE A 93 15.54 6.67 6.59
N ASN A 94 15.91 7.02 7.82
CA ASN A 94 16.69 6.13 8.68
C ASN A 94 15.95 4.82 8.93
N ASP A 95 14.64 4.88 9.19
CA ASP A 95 13.81 3.69 9.39
C ASP A 95 13.69 2.86 8.10
N LEU A 96 13.55 3.49 6.93
CA LEU A 96 13.54 2.78 5.63
C LEU A 96 14.83 1.99 5.41
N VAL A 97 15.97 2.62 5.71
CA VAL A 97 17.29 1.98 5.58
C VAL A 97 17.48 0.88 6.62
N GLU A 98 17.09 1.13 7.87
CA GLU A 98 17.24 0.16 8.96
C GLU A 98 16.40 -1.10 8.76
N TYR A 99 15.18 -0.95 8.23
CA TYR A 99 14.24 -2.05 8.02
C TYR A 99 14.30 -2.69 6.62
N ASP A 100 15.23 -2.24 5.78
CA ASP A 100 15.40 -2.71 4.38
C ASP A 100 14.09 -2.59 3.58
N MET A 101 13.42 -1.43 3.73
CA MET A 101 12.13 -1.14 3.12
C MET A 101 12.31 -0.31 1.85
N LEU A 102 11.85 -0.85 0.72
CA LEU A 102 11.86 -0.13 -0.55
C LEU A 102 10.78 0.95 -0.55
N TYR A 103 11.15 2.18 -0.88
CA TYR A 103 10.23 3.30 -0.99
C TYR A 103 10.02 3.72 -2.44
N CYS A 104 8.76 4.03 -2.80
CA CYS A 104 8.43 4.64 -4.09
C CYS A 104 7.21 5.56 -3.99
N ALA A 105 7.07 6.45 -4.97
CA ALA A 105 5.92 7.33 -5.10
C ALA A 105 5.35 7.28 -6.52
N VAL A 106 4.02 7.19 -6.62
CA VAL A 106 3.29 7.21 -7.88
C VAL A 106 2.50 8.51 -7.95
N TYR A 107 2.59 9.20 -9.09
CA TYR A 107 1.88 10.45 -9.35
C TYR A 107 0.86 10.20 -10.47
N PRO A 108 -0.38 9.78 -10.18
CA PRO A 108 -1.34 9.39 -11.22
C PRO A 108 -1.62 10.47 -12.28
N ALA A 109 -1.44 11.75 -11.91
CA ALA A 109 -1.59 12.90 -12.81
C ALA A 109 -0.37 13.20 -13.69
N ARG A 110 0.76 12.49 -13.50
CA ARG A 110 1.99 12.68 -14.29
C ARG A 110 2.13 11.57 -15.34
N GLU A 111 2.55 11.97 -16.54
CA GLU A 111 2.86 11.02 -17.61
C GLU A 111 3.94 10.03 -17.17
N GLY A 112 3.79 8.76 -17.56
CA GLY A 112 4.71 7.67 -17.20
C GLY A 112 4.45 7.02 -15.83
N HIS A 113 3.54 7.56 -15.01
CA HIS A 113 3.10 6.93 -13.77
C HIS A 113 1.75 6.25 -13.96
N VAL A 114 1.70 4.93 -13.75
CA VAL A 114 0.47 4.14 -13.92
C VAL A 114 0.15 3.40 -12.65
N LEU A 115 -1.05 3.61 -12.13
CA LEU A 115 -1.68 2.75 -11.12
C LEU A 115 -2.86 2.07 -11.79
N ASN A 116 -2.79 0.75 -11.98
CA ASN A 116 -3.83 0.01 -12.69
C ASN A 116 -5.07 -0.16 -11.78
N GLY A 117 -5.99 0.82 -11.84
CA GLY A 117 -7.23 0.79 -11.06
C GLY A 117 -8.14 -0.39 -11.39
N GLU A 118 -8.17 -0.83 -12.66
CA GLU A 118 -8.97 -1.98 -13.10
C GLU A 118 -8.48 -3.29 -12.48
N PHE A 119 -7.16 -3.46 -12.36
CA PHE A 119 -6.57 -4.58 -11.64
C PHE A 119 -7.03 -4.60 -10.18
N PHE A 120 -6.96 -3.47 -9.47
CA PHE A 120 -7.44 -3.41 -8.09
C PHE A 120 -8.94 -3.62 -8.02
N ALA A 121 -9.73 -3.10 -8.94
CA ALA A 121 -11.19 -3.30 -8.93
C ALA A 121 -11.56 -4.79 -9.11
N SER A 122 -10.97 -5.46 -10.09
CA SER A 122 -11.29 -6.85 -10.46
C SER A 122 -10.73 -7.92 -9.51
N SER A 123 -9.68 -7.62 -8.76
CA SER A 123 -9.07 -8.58 -7.83
C SER A 123 -10.01 -8.96 -6.67
N GLU A 124 -9.90 -10.18 -6.14
CA GLU A 124 -10.63 -10.55 -4.92
C GLU A 124 -10.07 -9.78 -3.71
N ASN A 125 -10.96 -9.21 -2.89
CA ASN A 125 -10.55 -8.59 -1.63
C ASN A 125 -10.55 -9.63 -0.49
N LYS A 126 -9.36 -9.94 0.04
CA LYS A 126 -9.16 -10.87 1.16
C LYS A 126 -9.35 -10.25 2.54
N LEU A 127 -9.71 -8.97 2.64
CA LEU A 127 -9.81 -8.25 3.90
C LEU A 127 -10.65 -8.99 4.93
N THR A 128 -11.90 -9.35 4.60
CA THR A 128 -12.84 -9.97 5.54
C THR A 128 -12.46 -11.41 5.91
N ALA A 129 -11.74 -12.10 5.03
CA ALA A 129 -11.21 -13.43 5.34
C ALA A 129 -10.08 -13.38 6.37
N LEU A 130 -9.29 -12.29 6.38
CA LEU A 130 -8.15 -12.10 7.28
C LEU A 130 -8.52 -11.35 8.56
N LEU A 131 -9.42 -10.37 8.45
CA LEU A 131 -9.93 -9.53 9.53
C LEU A 131 -11.46 -9.41 9.39
N PRO A 132 -12.23 -10.37 9.94
CA PRO A 132 -13.70 -10.36 9.83
C PRO A 132 -14.34 -9.07 10.36
N ASP A 133 -13.80 -8.51 11.45
CA ASP A 133 -14.29 -7.28 12.07
C ASP A 133 -14.03 -6.00 11.23
N ALA A 134 -13.28 -6.11 10.13
CA ALA A 134 -12.94 -4.99 9.26
C ALA A 134 -13.85 -4.89 8.02
N GLU A 135 -15.00 -5.58 7.99
CA GLU A 135 -15.92 -5.58 6.86
C GLU A 135 -16.33 -4.17 6.39
N ALA A 136 -16.58 -3.27 7.35
CA ALA A 136 -16.93 -1.87 7.06
C ALA A 136 -15.84 -1.10 6.28
N LEU A 137 -14.60 -1.60 6.27
CA LEU A 137 -13.46 -1.01 5.55
C LEU A 137 -13.24 -1.64 4.17
N SER A 138 -14.06 -2.60 3.73
CA SER A 138 -13.83 -3.36 2.48
C SER A 138 -13.85 -2.50 1.21
N SER A 139 -14.46 -1.32 1.26
CA SER A 139 -14.40 -0.33 0.19
C SER A 139 -13.12 0.50 0.21
N ALA A 140 -12.50 0.68 1.38
CA ALA A 140 -11.33 1.53 1.59
C ALA A 140 -10.01 0.74 1.57
N ILE A 141 -10.03 -0.52 2.00
CA ILE A 141 -8.85 -1.39 2.08
C ILE A 141 -9.08 -2.62 1.21
N LYS A 142 -8.14 -2.87 0.31
CA LYS A 142 -8.08 -4.07 -0.51
C LYS A 142 -6.84 -4.88 -0.17
N VAL A 143 -7.04 -6.14 0.17
CA VAL A 143 -5.95 -7.09 0.45
C VAL A 143 -5.92 -8.14 -0.64
N ILE A 144 -4.79 -8.29 -1.31
CA ILE A 144 -4.58 -9.25 -2.38
C ILE A 144 -3.37 -10.09 -2.01
N ASP A 145 -3.55 -11.40 -1.90
CA ASP A 145 -2.44 -12.32 -1.67
C ASP A 145 -1.89 -12.81 -3.01
N GLY A 146 -0.56 -12.83 -3.14
CA GLY A 146 0.14 -13.46 -4.26
C GLY A 146 0.15 -14.99 -4.16
N GLY A 147 0.48 -15.66 -5.27
CA GLY A 147 0.63 -17.12 -5.30
C GLY A 147 -0.66 -17.90 -5.51
N ARG A 148 -1.75 -17.25 -5.94
CA ARG A 148 -2.90 -17.97 -6.48
C ARG A 148 -2.55 -18.50 -7.86
N ASP A 149 -2.70 -19.81 -8.06
CA ASP A 149 -2.52 -20.50 -9.35
C ASP A 149 -1.12 -20.35 -9.97
N GLY A 150 -0.07 -20.22 -9.16
CA GLY A 150 1.30 -20.03 -9.64
C GLY A 150 1.61 -18.62 -10.17
N SER A 151 0.68 -17.67 -10.04
CA SER A 151 0.95 -16.28 -10.41
C SER A 151 1.79 -15.58 -9.35
N HIS A 152 2.91 -14.99 -9.76
CA HIS A 152 3.82 -14.26 -8.90
C HIS A 152 3.64 -12.77 -9.11
N ILE A 153 3.46 -12.02 -8.02
CA ILE A 153 3.56 -10.57 -8.11
C ILE A 153 5.04 -10.19 -8.04
N CYS A 154 5.54 -9.63 -9.13
CA CYS A 154 6.91 -9.24 -9.34
C CYS A 154 7.03 -7.72 -9.25
N VAL A 155 8.13 -7.26 -8.66
CA VAL A 155 8.50 -5.84 -8.63
C VAL A 155 9.87 -5.71 -9.26
N SER A 156 9.96 -4.93 -10.32
CA SER A 156 11.21 -4.59 -10.98
C SER A 156 11.52 -3.12 -10.76
N SER A 157 12.72 -2.84 -10.24
CA SER A 157 13.23 -1.49 -10.06
C SER A 157 14.44 -1.28 -10.96
N ASP A 158 14.32 -0.36 -11.92
CA ASP A 158 15.43 0.14 -12.73
C ASP A 158 15.81 1.53 -12.18
N VAL A 159 16.84 1.54 -11.33
CA VAL A 159 17.31 2.76 -10.64
C VAL A 159 17.83 3.81 -11.62
N LEU A 160 18.48 3.36 -12.72
CA LEU A 160 19.03 4.26 -13.73
C LEU A 160 17.91 4.96 -14.52
N LYS A 161 16.82 4.26 -14.79
CA LYS A 161 15.63 4.83 -15.47
C LYS A 161 14.60 5.39 -14.51
N GLN A 162 14.87 5.38 -13.19
CA GLN A 162 13.92 5.75 -12.14
C GLN A 162 12.53 5.09 -12.31
N LYS A 163 12.54 3.82 -12.75
CA LYS A 163 11.32 3.09 -13.10
C LYS A 163 11.10 1.96 -12.11
N LEU A 164 10.00 2.03 -11.36
CA LEU A 164 9.47 0.90 -10.61
C LEU A 164 8.26 0.34 -11.34
N THR A 165 8.26 -0.96 -11.61
CA THR A 165 7.14 -1.68 -12.24
C THR A 165 6.71 -2.83 -11.35
N CYS A 166 5.45 -2.83 -10.93
CA CYS A 166 4.81 -3.99 -10.31
C CYS A 166 3.92 -4.67 -11.34
N TYR A 167 4.09 -5.97 -11.55
CA TYR A 167 3.33 -6.75 -12.52
C TYR A 167 3.12 -8.18 -12.02
N PHE A 168 2.12 -8.86 -12.59
CA PHE A 168 1.96 -10.29 -12.40
C PHE A 168 2.73 -11.03 -13.48
N GLU A 169 3.55 -11.97 -13.05
CA GLU A 169 4.12 -12.99 -13.90
C GLU A 169 3.27 -14.24 -13.75
N ALA A 170 2.62 -14.67 -14.83
CA ALA A 170 1.98 -15.98 -14.85
C ALA A 170 3.08 -17.05 -14.84
N SER A 171 2.92 -18.11 -14.04
CA SER A 171 3.81 -19.27 -14.14
C SER A 171 3.80 -19.76 -15.58
N SER A 172 4.96 -19.68 -16.23
CA SER A 172 5.17 -20.33 -17.52
C SER A 172 5.31 -21.82 -17.23
N GLU A 173 4.29 -22.62 -17.57
CA GLU A 173 4.47 -24.08 -17.70
C GLU A 173 5.38 -24.40 -18.89
#